data_AF-A0A1G0Z4I2-F1
#
_entry.id   AF-A0A1G0Z4I2-F1
#
_cell.length_a   1.000
_cell.length_b   1.000
_cell.length_c   1.000
_cell.angle_alpha   90.00
_cell.angle_beta   90.00
_cell.angle_gamma   90.00
#
_symmetry.space_group_name_H-M   'P 1'
#
loop_
_entity.id
_entity.type
_entity.pdbx_description
1 polymer ?
#
loop_
_entity_poly.entity_id
_entity_poly.type
_entity_poly.pdbx_seq_one_letter_code
_entity_poly.pdbx_strand_id
1 'polypeptide(L)'
;MKSAFELALERSGGALSDVSDDKKKGIAAIDAKYKAKSAEAELAAVERLKKAAADPSKESEIKNDLARELDSIRFKCEKEKEAVRNSSKA
;
A
#
# COMPACT_ATOMS: atom_id res chain seq x y z
N MET A 1 -21.78 -22.87 -21.96
CA MET A 1 -21.15 -22.68 -20.64
C MET A 1 -21.09 -21.18 -20.38
N LYS A 2 -21.66 -20.69 -19.29
CA LYS A 2 -21.47 -19.29 -18.86
C LYS A 2 -20.06 -19.15 -18.27
N SER A 3 -19.40 -18.01 -18.48
CA SER A 3 -18.11 -17.72 -17.86
C SER A 3 -18.26 -17.47 -16.36
N ALA A 4 -17.19 -17.65 -15.58
CA ALA A 4 -17.19 -17.35 -14.15
C ALA A 4 -17.56 -15.88 -13.86
N PHE A 5 -17.21 -14.96 -14.77
CA PHE A 5 -17.54 -13.55 -14.70
C PHE A 5 -19.04 -13.29 -14.89
N GLU A 6 -19.65 -13.89 -15.91
CA GLU A 6 -21.10 -13.78 -16.16
C GLU A 6 -21.92 -14.36 -15.01
N LEU A 7 -21.49 -15.48 -14.43
CA LEU A 7 -22.13 -16.08 -13.27
C LEU A 7 -22.04 -15.18 -12.03
N ALA A 8 -20.91 -14.49 -11.84
CA ALA A 8 -20.71 -13.54 -10.73
C ALA A 8 -21.55 -12.26 -10.90
N LEU A 9 -21.69 -11.76 -12.13
CA LEU A 9 -22.58 -10.65 -12.47
C LEU A 9 -24.04 -11.02 -12.20
N GLU A 10 -24.49 -12.19 -12.65
CA GLU A 10 -25.86 -12.66 -12.42
C GLU A 10 -26.16 -12.79 -10.92
N ARG A 11 -25.21 -13.30 -10.13
CA ARG A 11 -25.31 -13.40 -8.66
C ARG A 11 -25.30 -12.06 -7.93
N SER A 12 -24.66 -11.04 -8.50
CA SER A 12 -24.57 -9.69 -7.92
C SER A 12 -25.69 -8.74 -8.40
N GLY A 13 -26.64 -9.24 -9.19
CA GLY A 13 -27.77 -8.45 -9.70
C GLY A 13 -27.46 -7.69 -11.00
N GLY A 14 -26.40 -8.07 -11.72
CA GLY A 14 -26.04 -7.54 -13.04
C GLY A 14 -25.41 -6.15 -13.03
N ALA A 15 -25.25 -5.52 -11.86
CA ALA A 15 -24.66 -4.20 -11.72
C ALA A 15 -23.22 -4.28 -11.18
N LEU A 16 -22.27 -3.75 -11.94
CA LEU A 16 -20.97 -3.38 -11.39
C LEU A 16 -21.17 -2.10 -10.59
N SER A 17 -20.80 -2.10 -9.30
CA SER A 17 -20.77 -0.87 -8.53
C SER A 17 -19.63 0.01 -9.06
N ASP A 18 -19.99 1.08 -9.77
CA ASP A 18 -19.01 2.06 -10.23
C ASP A 18 -18.33 2.70 -9.02
N VAL A 19 -17.00 2.57 -8.95
CA VAL A 19 -16.20 3.29 -7.96
C VAL A 19 -16.19 4.76 -8.39
N SER A 20 -16.70 5.64 -7.53
CA SER A 20 -16.71 7.08 -7.82
C SER A 20 -15.31 7.61 -8.10
N ASP A 21 -15.20 8.59 -9.00
CA ASP A 21 -13.91 9.18 -9.35
C ASP A 21 -13.25 9.86 -8.15
N ASP A 22 -14.04 10.34 -7.18
CA ASP A 22 -13.54 10.85 -5.91
C ASP A 22 -12.84 9.77 -5.08
N LYS A 23 -13.40 8.54 -5.03
CA LYS A 23 -12.75 7.40 -4.36
C LYS A 23 -11.46 7.01 -5.07
N LYS A 24 -11.46 6.99 -6.40
CA LYS A 24 -10.24 6.72 -7.20
C LYS A 24 -9.15 7.74 -6.93
N LYS A 25 -9.49 9.05 -6.96
CA LYS A 25 -8.55 10.14 -6.65
C LYS A 25 -8.03 10.05 -5.21
N GLY A 26 -8.90 9.75 -4.24
CA GLY A 26 -8.51 9.57 -2.85
C GLY A 26 -7.50 8.43 -2.67
N ILE A 27 -7.76 7.27 -3.28
CA ILE A 27 -6.85 6.12 -3.26
C ILE A 27 -5.51 6.47 -3.91
N ALA A 28 -5.52 7.12 -5.07
CA ALA A 28 -4.29 7.51 -5.77
C ALA A 28 -3.44 8.51 -4.96
N ALA A 29 -4.07 9.45 -4.27
CA ALA A 29 -3.37 10.39 -3.38
C ALA A 29 -2.73 9.67 -2.18
N ILE A 30 -3.41 8.66 -1.62
CA ILE A 30 -2.86 7.82 -0.54
C ILE A 30 -1.65 7.04 -1.06
N ASP A 31 -1.76 6.40 -2.22
CA ASP A 31 -0.64 5.65 -2.81
C ASP A 31 0.57 6.56 -3.06
N ALA A 32 0.37 7.76 -3.60
CA ALA A 32 1.46 8.73 -3.81
C ALA A 32 2.13 9.13 -2.49
N LYS A 33 1.33 9.44 -1.46
CA LYS A 33 1.81 9.79 -0.11
C LYS A 33 2.66 8.67 0.50
N TYR A 34 2.18 7.43 0.45
CA TYR A 34 2.89 6.31 1.06
C TYR A 34 4.10 5.85 0.25
N LYS A 35 4.06 5.98 -1.08
CA LYS A 35 5.23 5.78 -1.95
C LYS A 35 6.36 6.74 -1.60
N ALA A 36 6.05 8.01 -1.36
CA ALA A 36 7.06 8.99 -0.93
C ALA A 36 7.69 8.61 0.42
N LYS A 37 6.89 8.16 1.38
CA LYS A 37 7.37 7.69 2.69
C LYS A 37 8.27 6.47 2.60
N SER A 38 7.91 5.47 1.78
CA SER A 38 8.76 4.31 1.54
C SER A 38 10.11 4.72 0.94
N ALA A 39 10.11 5.61 -0.05
CA ALA A 39 11.34 6.09 -0.66
C ALA A 39 12.23 6.85 0.33
N GLU A 40 11.64 7.67 1.21
CA GLU A 40 12.37 8.36 2.28
C GLU A 40 13.02 7.36 3.25
N ALA A 41 12.27 6.34 3.69
CA ALA A 41 12.79 5.29 4.58
C ALA A 41 13.94 4.50 3.93
N GLU A 42 13.79 4.14 2.65
CA GLU A 42 14.83 3.47 1.87
C GLU A 42 16.10 4.33 1.74
N LEU A 43 15.96 5.61 1.42
CA LEU A 43 17.11 6.54 1.32
C LEU A 43 17.83 6.68 2.66
N ALA A 44 17.08 6.85 3.76
CA ALA A 44 17.64 6.93 5.09
C ALA A 44 18.37 5.64 5.50
N ALA A 45 17.83 4.47 5.16
CA ALA A 45 18.48 3.19 5.42
C ALA A 45 19.76 3.01 4.59
N VAL A 46 19.76 3.43 3.31
CA VAL A 46 20.96 3.43 2.47
C VAL A 46 22.07 4.28 3.08
N GLU A 47 21.75 5.47 3.61
CA GLU A 47 22.74 6.31 4.30
C GLU A 47 23.31 5.66 5.56
N ARG A 48 22.47 4.95 6.34
CA ARG A 48 22.91 4.20 7.52
C ARG A 48 23.80 3.02 7.14
N LEU A 49 23.43 2.27 6.09
CA LEU A 49 24.22 1.14 5.59
C LEU A 49 25.61 1.59 5.11
N LYS A 50 25.72 2.73 4.42
CA LYS A 50 27.03 3.30 4.03
C LYS A 50 27.94 3.55 5.22
N LYS A 51 27.39 3.94 6.37
CA LYS A 51 28.14 4.18 7.62
C LYS A 51 28.47 2.88 8.36
N ALA A 52 27.71 1.81 8.13
CA ALA A 52 27.84 0.52 8.79
C ALA A 52 28.70 -0.50 8.01
N ALA A 53 29.30 -0.11 6.87
CA ALA A 53 29.97 -1.00 5.91
C ALA A 53 31.09 -1.91 6.44
N ALA A 54 31.54 -1.72 7.69
CA ALA A 54 32.55 -2.55 8.35
C ALA A 54 31.97 -3.46 9.45
N ASP A 55 30.66 -3.43 9.69
CA ASP A 55 29.98 -4.13 10.78
C ASP A 55 28.76 -4.92 10.26
N PRO A 56 28.94 -6.22 9.95
CA PRO A 56 27.87 -7.07 9.43
C PRO A 56 26.66 -7.21 10.36
N SER A 57 26.85 -7.08 11.69
CA SER A 57 25.75 -7.15 12.65
C SER A 57 24.85 -5.91 12.51
N LYS A 58 25.46 -4.73 12.45
CA LYS A 58 24.72 -3.47 12.26
C LYS A 58 24.03 -3.40 10.90
N GLU A 59 24.65 -3.93 9.85
CA GLU A 59 23.99 -4.02 8.55
C GLU A 59 22.70 -4.87 8.59
N SER A 60 22.76 -6.01 9.30
CA SER A 60 21.61 -6.88 9.48
C SER A 60 20.50 -6.19 10.28
N GLU A 61 20.84 -5.49 11.37
CA GLU A 61 19.90 -4.69 12.15
C GLU A 61 19.22 -3.62 11.30
N ILE A 62 19.99 -2.83 10.53
CA ILE A 62 19.44 -1.78 9.67
C ILE A 62 18.47 -2.35 8.62
N LYS A 63 18.78 -3.51 8.03
CA LYS A 63 17.90 -4.18 7.06
C LYS A 63 16.61 -4.68 7.71
N ASN A 64 16.70 -5.26 8.91
CA ASN A 64 15.54 -5.72 9.66
C ASN A 64 14.63 -4.56 10.09
N ASP A 65 15.22 -3.44 10.51
CA ASP A 65 14.47 -2.25 10.88
C ASP A 65 13.78 -1.61 9.67
N LEU A 66 14.47 -1.51 8.52
CA LEU A 66 13.87 -1.07 7.27
C LEU A 66 12.68 -1.96 6.87
N ALA A 67 12.82 -3.29 6.97
CA ALA A 67 11.73 -4.21 6.63
C ALA A 67 10.49 -3.97 7.50
N ARG A 68 10.67 -3.84 8.83
CA ARG A 68 9.57 -3.52 9.76
C ARG A 68 8.93 -2.18 9.47
N GLU A 69 9.73 -1.17 9.13
CA GLU A 69 9.24 0.16 8.78
C GLU A 69 8.40 0.11 7.50
N LEU A 70 8.88 -0.55 6.45
CA LEU A 70 8.15 -0.73 5.19
C LEU A 70 6.83 -1.50 5.40
N ASP A 71 6.84 -2.54 6.22
CA ASP A 71 5.62 -3.28 6.58
C ASP A 71 4.61 -2.38 7.31
N SER A 72 5.07 -1.54 8.24
CA SER A 72 4.22 -0.57 8.94
C SER A 72 3.64 0.48 7.99
N ILE A 73 4.45 0.99 7.07
CA ILE A 73 4.04 1.95 6.04
C ILE A 73 2.98 1.32 5.13
N ARG A 74 3.20 0.08 4.67
CA ARG A 74 2.25 -0.67 3.84
C ARG A 74 0.94 -0.92 4.57
N PHE A 75 0.99 -1.36 5.83
CA PHE A 75 -0.19 -1.60 6.64
C PHE A 75 -1.05 -0.32 6.79
N LYS A 76 -0.40 0.81 7.09
CA LYS A 76 -1.10 2.11 7.20
C LYS A 76 -1.68 2.56 5.86
N CYS A 77 -0.97 2.34 4.76
CA CYS A 77 -1.45 2.62 3.41
C CYS A 77 -2.73 1.84 3.10
N GLU A 78 -2.74 0.52 3.33
CA GLU A 78 -3.93 -0.30 3.08
C GLU A 78 -5.08 0.08 4.00
N LYS A 79 -4.83 0.37 5.27
CA LYS A 79 -5.86 0.82 6.22
C LYS A 79 -6.50 2.14 5.78
N GLU A 80 -5.71 3.11 5.30
CA GLU A 80 -6.25 4.38 4.76
C GLU A 80 -7.04 4.15 3.47
N LYS A 81 -6.56 3.30 2.55
CA LYS A 81 -7.30 2.96 1.32
C LYS A 81 -8.61 2.25 1.61
N GLU A 82 -8.60 1.33 2.57
CA GLU A 82 -9.81 0.64 3.03
C GLU A 82 -10.83 1.62 3.62
N ALA A 83 -10.39 2.60 4.41
CA ALA A 83 -11.28 3.66 4.90
C ALA A 83 -11.92 4.46 3.76
N VAL A 84 -11.18 4.76 2.68
CA VAL A 84 -11.75 5.43 1.49
C VAL A 84 -12.73 4.53 0.75
N ARG A 85 -12.42 3.24 0.58
CA ARG A 85 -13.30 2.26 -0.07
C ARG A 85 -14.62 2.11 0.68
N ASN A 86 -14.53 1.94 2.00
CA ASN A 86 -15.65 1.73 2.93
C ASN A 86 -16.34 3.03 3.35
N SER A 87 -15.79 4.19 2.98
CA SER A 87 -16.49 5.45 3.21
C SER A 87 -17.82 5.42 2.44
N SER A 88 -18.91 5.41 3.19
CA SER A 88 -20.24 5.67 2.68
C SER A 88 -20.35 7.18 2.44
N LYS A 89 -20.08 7.61 1.21
CA LYS A 89 -20.80 8.79 0.73
C LYS A 89 -22.11 8.27 0.12
N ALA A 90 -23.19 8.69 0.76
CA ALA A 90 -24.55 8.73 0.24
C ALA A 90 -24.62 9.43 -1.12
#